data_AF-A0A1M7C8T2-F1
#
_entry.id   AF-A0A1M7C8T2-F1
#
_cell.length_a   1.000
_cell.length_b   1.000
_cell.length_c   1.000
_cell.angle_alpha   90.00
_cell.angle_beta   90.00
_cell.angle_gamma   90.00
#
_symmetry.space_group_name_H-M   'P 1'
#
loop_
_entity.id
_entity.type
_entity.pdbx_description
1 polymer ?
#
loop_
_entity_poly.entity_id
_entity_poly.type
_entity_poly.pdbx_seq_one_letter_code
_entity_poly.pdbx_strand_id
1 'polypeptide(L)' 'MKRFLIASTIIAAVLYFADQYYAAGKYTSAAGQLATQMRHSFRI' A
#
# COMPACT_ATOMS: atom_id res chain seq x y z
N MET A 1 24.13 10.45 -17.02
CA MET A 1 22.74 10.35 -17.55
C MET A 1 22.14 8.94 -17.43
N LYS A 2 22.82 7.86 -17.83
CA LYS A 2 22.30 6.48 -17.75
C LYS A 2 21.81 6.05 -16.35
N ARG A 3 22.56 6.39 -15.29
CA ARG A 3 22.20 6.12 -13.89
C ARG A 3 20.93 6.86 -13.43
N PHE A 4 20.71 8.07 -13.94
CA PHE A 4 19.54 8.88 -13.59
C PHE A 4 18.25 8.30 -14.20
N LEU A 5 18.35 7.81 -15.44
CA LEU A 5 17.26 7.10 -16.11
C LEU A 5 16.88 5.82 -15.35
N ILE A 6 17.88 5.04 -14.92
CA ILE A 6 17.66 3.82 -14.13
C ILE A 6 16.97 4.14 -12.79
N ALA A 7 17.42 5.18 -12.09
CA ALA A 7 16.78 5.60 -10.85
C ALA A 7 15.32 6.04 -11.07
N SER A 8 15.06 6.76 -12.17
CA SER A 8 13.71 7.24 -12.51
C SER A 8 12.75 6.09 -12.81
N THR A 9 13.19 5.06 -13.54
CA THR A 9 12.35 3.87 -13.79
C THR A 9 12.07 3.07 -12.53
N ILE A 10 13.04 2.96 -11.61
CA ILE A 10 12.83 2.28 -10.32
C ILE A 10 11.79 3.04 -9.49
N ILE A 11 11.91 4.36 -9.39
CA ILE A 11 10.97 5.21 -8.64
C ILE A 11 9.57 5.13 -9.25
N ALA A 12 9.45 5.22 -10.57
CA ALA A 12 8.17 5.12 -11.27
C ALA A 12 7.50 3.75 -11.06
N ALA A 13 8.28 2.66 -11.10
CA ALA A 13 7.77 1.32 -10.83
C ALA A 13 7.26 1.18 -9.38
N VAL A 14 8.02 1.67 -8.40
CA VAL A 14 7.62 1.63 -6.99
C VAL A 14 6.32 2.41 -6.76
N LEU A 15 6.21 3.61 -7.35
CA LEU A 15 5.00 4.43 -7.24
C LEU A 15 3.80 3.76 -7.91
N TYR A 16 3.97 3.16 -9.09
CA TYR A 16 2.92 2.43 -9.79
C TYR A 16 2.42 1.22 -9.00
N PHE A 17 3.34 0.44 -8.41
CA PHE A 17 2.95 -0.66 -7.54
C PHE A 17 2.24 -0.14 -6.30
N ALA A 18 2.77 0.88 -5.62
CA ALA A 18 2.15 1.46 -4.44
C ALA A 18 0.72 1.95 -4.72
N ASP A 19 0.51 2.62 -5.86
CA ASP A 19 -0.80 3.06 -6.32
C ASP A 19 -1.73 1.88 -6.60
N GLN A 20 -1.26 0.82 -7.27
CA GLN A 20 -2.04 -0.41 -7.44
C GLN A 20 -2.40 -1.07 -6.11
N TYR A 21 -1.47 -1.13 -5.14
CA TYR A 21 -1.74 -1.68 -3.81
C TYR A 21 -2.76 -0.81 -3.05
N TYR A 22 -2.73 0.50 -3.26
CA TYR A 22 -3.68 1.46 -2.71
C TYR A 22 -5.07 1.34 -3.35
N ALA A 23 -5.14 1.38 -4.68
CA ALA A 23 -6.36 1.25 -5.47
C ALA A 23 -7.01 -0.14 -5.33
N ALA A 24 -6.22 -1.20 -5.18
CA ALA A 24 -6.70 -2.55 -4.87
C ALA A 24 -7.28 -2.66 -3.45
N GLY A 25 -7.30 -1.57 -2.67
CA GLY A 25 -7.91 -1.52 -1.35
C GLY A 25 -7.22 -2.46 -0.35
N LYS A 26 -5.99 -2.92 -0.61
CA LYS A 26 -5.28 -3.84 0.29
C LYS A 26 -4.96 -3.17 1.62
N TYR A 27 -4.68 -1.86 1.61
CA TYR A 27 -4.55 -1.07 2.83
C TYR A 27 -5.91 -0.88 3.54
N THR A 28 -7.02 -0.78 2.79
CA THR A 28 -8.38 -0.75 3.33
C THR A 28 -8.78 -2.10 3.95
N SER A 29 -8.36 -3.21 3.34
CA SER A 29 -8.52 -4.57 3.88
C SER A 29 -7.71 -4.75 5.16
N ALA A 30 -6.45 -4.32 5.17
CA ALA A 30 -5.61 -4.38 6.36
C ALA A 30 -6.18 -3.51 7.51
N ALA A 31 -6.62 -2.29 7.19
CA ALA A 31 -7.30 -1.42 8.14
C ALA A 31 -8.64 -2.00 8.61
N GLY A 32 -9.42 -2.62 7.73
CA GLY A 32 -10.68 -3.28 8.06
C GLY A 32 -10.49 -4.51 8.95
N GLN A 33 -9.44 -5.31 8.70
CA GLN A 33 -9.07 -6.43 9.57
C GLN A 33 -8.59 -5.95 10.93
N LEU A 34 -7.76 -4.90 11.00
CA LEU A 34 -7.35 -4.28 12.25
C LEU A 34 -8.54 -3.71 13.02
N ALA A 35 -9.45 -2.99 12.34
CA ALA A 35 -10.66 -2.46 12.95
C ALA A 35 -11.59 -3.58 13.45
N THR A 36 -11.70 -4.68 12.71
CA THR A 36 -12.48 -5.86 13.12
C THR A 36 -11.86 -6.56 14.33
N GLN A 37 -10.54 -6.73 14.34
CA GLN A 37 -9.80 -7.27 15.49
C GLN A 37 -9.96 -6.36 16.71
N MET A 38 -9.79 -5.04 16.56
CA MET A 38 -10.01 -4.09 17.65
C MET A 38 -11.44 -4.16 18.17
N ARG A 39 -12.45 -4.19 17.30
CA ARG A 39 -13.86 -4.32 17.71
C ARG A 39 -14.11 -5.61 18.50
N HIS A 40 -13.55 -6.73 18.04
CA HIS A 40 -13.67 -8.00 18.74
C HIS A 40 -12.93 -8.02 20.08
N SER A 41 -11.75 -7.39 20.15
CA SER A 41 -10.95 -7.28 21.38
C SER A 41 -11.56 -6.33 22.41
N PHE A 42 -12.22 -5.25 21.97
CA PHE A 42 -12.82 -4.26 22.86
C PHE A 42 -14.31 -4.50 23.15
N ARG A 43 -14.94 -5.48 22.48
CA ARG A 43 -16.32 -5.95 22.73
C ARG A 43 -17.33 -4.80 22.93
N ILE A 44 -17.34 -3.85 21.99
CA ILE A 44 -18.35 -2.78 21.84
C ILE A 44 -19.41 -3.23 20.83
#